data_AF-Q9TVB3-F1
#
_entry.id   AF-Q9TVB3-F1
#
_cell.length_a   1.000
_cell.length_b   1.000
_cell.length_c   1.000
_cell.angle_alpha   90.00
_cell.angle_beta   90.00
_cell.angle_gamma   90.00
#
_symmetry.space_group_name_H-M   'P 1'
#
loop_
_entity.id
_entity.type
_entity.pdbx_description
1 polymer ?
#
loop_
_entity_poly.entity_id
_entity_poly.type
_entity_poly.pdbx_seq_one_letter_code
_entity_poly.pdbx_strand_id
1 'polypeptide(L)'
;CCSHPCQNRGVCMSVGFDQYKCDCTRTGFYGENCTTPEFLTRIKLLLKPTPNTVHYILTHFKGVWNIVNKISFLRNMIMRYVLTSRSHLIESPPTYNVHYSYKSWEAFSNLSYYTRALPPVPDDCPTPMGVKGRKELPDSKEVVKKVLLRRKFIPDPQGTNLMFAFFAQHFTHQFFKT
;
A
#
# COMPACT_ATOMS: atom_id res chain seq x y z
N CYS A 1 -15.57 -14.00 0.26
CA CYS A 1 -14.71 -12.81 0.49
C CYS A 1 -14.55 -11.89 -0.74
N CYS A 2 -15.25 -12.14 -1.86
CA CYS A 2 -15.16 -11.32 -3.09
C CYS A 2 -15.51 -9.84 -2.91
N SER A 3 -16.34 -9.48 -1.93
CA SER A 3 -16.72 -8.10 -1.66
C SER A 3 -15.68 -7.29 -0.89
N HIS A 4 -14.56 -7.92 -0.48
CA HIS A 4 -13.55 -7.35 0.41
C HIS A 4 -14.16 -6.66 1.65
N PRO A 5 -14.95 -7.40 2.48
CA PRO A 5 -15.74 -6.79 3.55
C PRO A 5 -14.88 -6.27 4.71
N CYS A 6 -13.79 -6.96 5.02
CA CYS A 6 -12.92 -6.63 6.15
C CYS A 6 -12.10 -5.35 5.89
N GLN A 7 -12.29 -4.34 6.74
CA GLN A 7 -11.59 -3.05 6.65
C GLN A 7 -10.35 -3.02 7.54
N ASN A 8 -9.57 -1.94 7.45
CA ASN A 8 -8.46 -1.64 8.38
C ASN A 8 -7.42 -2.77 8.54
N ARG A 9 -7.12 -3.49 7.45
CA ARG A 9 -6.20 -4.66 7.42
C ARG A 9 -6.73 -5.92 8.12
N GLY A 10 -8.04 -6.02 8.35
CA GLY A 10 -8.67 -7.26 8.76
C GLY A 10 -8.54 -8.34 7.69
N VAL A 11 -8.35 -9.60 8.12
CA VAL A 11 -8.20 -10.74 7.20
C VAL A 11 -9.54 -11.43 7.02
N CYS A 12 -10.00 -11.60 5.77
CA CYS A 12 -11.25 -12.27 5.47
C CYS A 12 -11.07 -13.78 5.38
N MET A 13 -11.90 -14.54 6.11
CA MET A 13 -11.97 -15.99 6.03
C MET A 13 -13.40 -16.42 5.71
N SER A 14 -13.57 -17.39 4.82
CA SER A 14 -14.87 -18.04 4.58
C SER A 14 -15.18 -19.03 5.71
N VAL A 15 -16.40 -18.97 6.25
CA VAL A 15 -16.88 -19.87 7.31
C VAL A 15 -18.12 -20.59 6.78
N GLY A 16 -17.94 -21.56 5.89
CA GLY A 16 -19.02 -22.19 5.12
C GLY A 16 -19.17 -21.58 3.72
N PHE A 17 -20.27 -21.94 3.03
CA PHE A 17 -20.48 -21.56 1.62
C PHE A 17 -20.77 -20.07 1.43
N ASP A 18 -21.69 -19.50 2.23
CA ASP A 18 -22.18 -18.13 2.03
C ASP A 18 -21.84 -17.16 3.19
N GLN A 19 -21.01 -17.60 4.14
CA GLN A 19 -20.66 -16.81 5.33
C GLN A 19 -19.16 -16.51 5.37
N TYR A 20 -18.82 -15.37 5.98
CA TYR A 20 -17.45 -14.95 6.19
C TYR A 20 -17.25 -14.47 7.62
N LYS A 21 -15.99 -14.41 8.04
CA LYS A 21 -15.56 -13.80 9.29
C LYS A 21 -14.30 -13.00 9.05
N CYS A 22 -14.25 -11.81 9.63
CA CYS A 22 -13.05 -10.99 9.64
C CYS A 22 -12.23 -11.26 10.91
N ASP A 23 -10.95 -11.56 10.72
CA ASP A 23 -9.97 -11.51 11.81
C ASP A 23 -9.46 -10.07 11.96
N CYS A 24 -9.89 -9.41 13.04
CA CYS A 24 -9.50 -8.04 13.37
C CYS A 24 -8.30 -7.97 14.32
N THR A 25 -7.59 -9.08 14.56
CA THR A 25 -6.47 -9.15 15.52
C THR A 25 -5.43 -8.07 15.26
N ARG A 26 -5.15 -7.26 16.30
CA ARG A 26 -4.17 -6.15 16.28
C ARG A 26 -4.40 -5.08 15.21
N THR A 27 -5.61 -4.99 14.65
CA THR A 27 -5.98 -3.87 13.77
C THR A 27 -6.27 -2.59 14.57
N GLY A 28 -6.62 -2.73 15.86
CA GLY A 28 -7.13 -1.64 16.70
C GLY A 28 -8.61 -1.33 16.46
N PHE A 29 -9.30 -2.23 15.73
CA PHE A 29 -10.73 -2.18 15.44
C PHE A 29 -11.37 -3.54 15.76
N TYR A 30 -12.69 -3.52 15.94
CA TYR A 30 -13.53 -4.70 16.16
C TYR A 30 -14.86 -4.59 15.40
N GLY A 31 -15.74 -5.58 15.58
CA GLY A 31 -17.01 -5.72 14.86
C GLY A 31 -16.89 -6.66 13.67
N GLU A 32 -18.00 -6.91 12.98
CA GLU A 32 -18.08 -7.88 11.87
C GLU A 32 -17.07 -7.58 10.74
N ASN A 33 -16.86 -6.29 10.43
CA ASN A 33 -16.03 -5.82 9.33
C ASN A 33 -14.77 -5.06 9.78
N CYS A 34 -14.39 -5.14 11.06
CA CYS A 34 -13.27 -4.40 11.64
C CYS A 34 -13.38 -2.86 11.45
N THR A 35 -14.58 -2.31 11.62
CA THR A 35 -14.87 -0.89 11.40
C THR A 35 -15.00 -0.09 12.68
N THR A 36 -15.29 -0.73 13.82
CA THR A 36 -15.51 -0.04 15.08
C THR A 36 -14.17 0.16 15.80
N PRO A 37 -13.69 1.40 15.99
CA PRO A 37 -12.38 1.64 16.57
C PRO A 37 -12.37 1.44 18.08
N GLU A 38 -11.26 0.95 18.60
CA GLU A 38 -10.93 1.05 20.03
C GLU A 38 -10.71 2.51 20.44
N PHE A 39 -10.80 2.80 21.74
CA PHE A 39 -10.65 4.16 22.26
C PHE A 39 -9.32 4.83 21.86
N LEU A 40 -8.19 4.13 22.03
CA LEU A 40 -6.87 4.64 21.64
C LEU A 40 -6.75 4.84 20.12
N THR A 41 -7.33 3.93 19.33
CA THR A 41 -7.37 4.05 17.87
C THR A 41 -8.15 5.29 17.44
N ARG A 42 -9.29 5.56 18.09
CA ARG A 42 -10.09 6.77 17.85
C ARG A 42 -9.29 8.05 18.10
N ILE A 43 -8.54 8.12 19.21
CA ILE A 43 -7.66 9.26 19.50
C ILE A 43 -6.55 9.40 18.44
N LYS A 44 -5.89 8.30 18.07
CA LYS A 44 -4.85 8.31 17.05
C LYS A 44 -5.37 8.79 15.71
N LEU A 45 -6.56 8.35 15.30
CA LEU A 45 -7.20 8.79 14.04
C LEU A 45 -7.55 10.28 14.07
N LEU A 46 -8.00 10.80 15.22
CA LEU A 46 -8.34 12.21 15.38
C LEU A 46 -7.10 13.11 15.29
N LEU A 47 -5.97 12.68 15.84
CA LEU A 47 -4.72 13.47 15.85
C LEU A 47 -3.85 13.26 14.61
N LYS A 48 -4.06 12.20 13.83
CA LYS A 48 -3.22 11.87 12.68
C LYS A 48 -3.46 12.87 11.54
N PRO A 49 -2.45 13.66 11.14
CA PRO A 49 -2.58 14.58 10.02
C PRO A 49 -2.73 13.82 8.70
N THR A 50 -3.38 14.45 7.72
CA THR A 50 -3.50 13.89 6.38
C THR A 50 -2.14 13.82 5.67
N PRO A 51 -1.93 12.90 4.72
CA PRO A 51 -0.69 12.84 3.94
C PRO A 51 -0.35 14.17 3.25
N ASN A 52 -1.36 14.91 2.78
CA ASN A 52 -1.19 16.21 2.15
C ASN A 52 -0.71 17.27 3.15
N THR A 53 -1.26 17.29 4.37
CA THR A 53 -0.79 18.17 5.44
C THR A 53 0.66 17.88 5.81
N VAL A 54 1.04 16.61 5.94
CA VAL A 54 2.43 16.21 6.21
C VAL A 54 3.35 16.65 5.07
N HIS A 55 2.96 16.40 3.82
CA HIS A 55 3.72 16.83 2.64
C HIS A 55 3.90 18.35 2.60
N TYR A 56 2.84 19.11 2.89
CA TYR A 56 2.88 20.57 2.96
C TYR A 56 3.90 21.05 4.00
N ILE A 57 3.85 20.51 5.22
CA ILE A 57 4.80 20.86 6.30
C ILE A 57 6.24 20.55 5.88
N LEU A 58 6.49 19.41 5.23
CA LEU A 58 7.81 19.00 4.78
C LEU A 58 8.39 19.87 3.64
N THR A 59 7.54 20.54 2.85
CA THR A 59 7.97 21.26 1.65
C THR A 59 7.99 22.78 1.78
N HIS A 60 7.21 23.38 2.69
CA HIS A 60 7.02 24.84 2.75
C HIS A 60 7.95 25.57 3.74
N PHE A 61 8.26 24.98 4.90
CA PHE A 61 8.96 25.69 6.00
C PHE A 61 10.48 25.56 5.96
N LYS A 62 11.13 25.96 4.86
CA LYS A 62 12.59 25.77 4.66
C LYS A 62 13.47 26.32 5.80
N GLY A 63 13.14 27.49 6.34
CA GLY A 63 13.89 28.10 7.45
C GLY A 63 13.88 27.25 8.71
N VAL A 64 12.70 26.73 9.09
CA VAL A 64 12.54 25.82 10.23
C VAL A 64 13.30 24.52 9.99
N TRP A 65 13.15 23.93 8.80
CA TRP A 65 13.85 22.69 8.45
C TRP A 65 15.38 22.84 8.44
N ASN A 66 15.92 24.00 8.06
CA ASN A 66 17.36 24.25 8.15
C ASN A 66 17.86 24.22 9.60
N ILE A 67 17.08 24.71 10.56
CA ILE A 67 17.41 24.65 11.99
C ILE A 67 17.32 23.19 12.48
N VAL A 68 16.21 22.52 12.17
CA VAL A 68 15.96 21.12 12.55
C VAL A 68 17.06 20.19 12.01
N ASN A 69 17.50 20.39 10.76
CA ASN A 69 18.53 19.56 10.12
C ASN A 69 19.94 19.75 10.72
N LYS A 70 20.22 20.92 11.32
CA LYS A 70 21.48 21.16 12.05
C LYS A 70 21.51 20.47 13.42
N ILE A 71 20.35 20.30 14.05
CA ILE A 71 20.22 19.63 15.34
C ILE A 71 20.14 18.12 15.11
N SER A 72 21.26 17.41 15.29
CA SER A 72 21.39 15.97 15.03
C SER A 72 20.33 15.13 15.75
N PHE A 73 20.01 15.46 17.01
CA PHE A 73 18.97 14.80 17.80
C PHE A 73 17.59 14.85 17.12
N LEU A 74 17.13 16.06 16.73
CA LEU A 74 15.82 16.24 16.11
C LEU A 74 15.76 15.58 14.73
N ARG A 75 16.79 15.79 13.90
CA ARG A 75 16.88 15.15 12.58
C ARG A 75 16.81 13.63 12.69
N ASN A 76 17.57 13.03 13.60
CA ASN A 76 17.61 11.58 13.79
C ASN A 76 16.29 11.05 14.36
N MET A 77 15.66 11.78 15.28
CA MET A 77 14.35 11.42 15.83
C MET A 77 13.26 11.42 14.73
N ILE A 78 13.22 12.46 13.89
CA ILE A 78 12.28 12.56 12.76
C ILE A 78 12.56 11.45 11.75
N MET A 79 13.82 11.22 11.38
CA MET A 79 14.16 10.15 10.44
C MET A 79 13.80 8.76 10.99
N ARG A 80 14.06 8.51 12.28
CA ARG A 80 13.65 7.27 12.96
C ARG A 80 12.14 7.08 12.86
N TYR A 81 11.35 8.13 13.10
CA TYR A 81 9.90 8.08 12.95
C TYR A 81 9.46 7.81 11.50
N VAL A 82 10.11 8.42 10.51
CA VAL A 82 9.82 8.16 9.09
C VAL A 82 10.09 6.69 8.75
N LEU A 83 11.24 6.14 9.19
CA LEU A 83 11.60 4.75 8.93
C LEU A 83 10.60 3.78 9.57
N THR A 84 10.29 3.96 10.86
CA THR A 84 9.38 3.06 11.57
C THR A 84 7.94 3.17 11.06
N SER A 85 7.42 4.38 10.85
CA SER A 85 6.05 4.59 10.37
C SER A 85 5.81 3.99 8.98
N ARG A 86 6.82 3.98 8.11
CA ARG A 86 6.75 3.37 6.78
C ARG A 86 6.95 1.86 6.82
N SER A 87 7.91 1.36 7.61
CA SER A 87 8.16 -0.08 7.70
C SER A 87 7.00 -0.86 8.31
N HIS A 88 6.29 -0.28 9.29
CA HIS A 88 5.09 -0.89 9.87
C HIS A 88 3.93 -1.08 8.87
N LEU A 89 4.01 -0.47 7.69
CA LEU A 89 3.01 -0.70 6.65
C LEU A 89 3.25 -1.99 5.87
N ILE A 90 4.47 -2.54 5.91
CA ILE A 90 4.89 -3.74 5.18
C ILE A 90 4.81 -4.95 6.12
N GLU A 91 4.22 -6.04 5.62
CA GLU A 91 4.15 -7.29 6.37
C GLU A 91 5.49 -8.03 6.29
N SER A 92 6.04 -8.38 7.45
CA SER A 92 7.27 -9.14 7.60
C SER A 92 7.10 -10.09 8.78
N PRO A 93 7.13 -11.43 8.59
CA PRO A 93 7.41 -12.17 7.34
C PRO A 93 6.39 -11.96 6.19
N PRO A 94 6.73 -12.28 4.93
CA PRO A 94 5.82 -12.16 3.79
C PRO A 94 4.61 -13.11 3.94
N THR A 95 3.48 -12.73 3.35
CA THR A 95 2.18 -13.38 3.60
C THR A 95 1.55 -14.01 2.37
N TYR A 96 1.22 -13.21 1.35
CA TYR A 96 0.49 -13.66 0.16
C TYR A 96 1.40 -13.68 -1.06
N ASN A 97 1.04 -14.45 -2.06
CA ASN A 97 1.64 -14.37 -3.40
C ASN A 97 0.55 -14.49 -4.47
N VAL A 98 0.92 -14.75 -5.73
CA VAL A 98 -0.04 -14.85 -6.83
C VAL A 98 -1.00 -16.04 -6.69
N HIS A 99 -0.56 -17.16 -6.12
CA HIS A 99 -1.36 -18.39 -5.98
C HIS A 99 -2.03 -18.52 -4.62
N TYR A 100 -1.40 -18.02 -3.56
CA TYR A 100 -1.89 -18.15 -2.19
C TYR A 100 -2.46 -16.84 -1.69
N SER A 101 -3.79 -16.80 -1.55
CA SER A 101 -4.57 -15.71 -0.92
C SER A 101 -4.66 -15.81 0.60
N TYR A 102 -4.07 -16.85 1.18
CA TYR A 102 -3.96 -17.10 2.61
C TYR A 102 -2.49 -17.40 2.98
N LYS A 103 -2.16 -17.23 4.25
CA LYS A 103 -0.81 -17.48 4.77
C LYS A 103 -0.52 -18.99 4.71
N SER A 104 0.54 -19.38 4.01
CA SER A 104 0.95 -20.78 3.87
C SER A 104 2.48 -20.89 4.00
N TRP A 105 2.97 -22.09 4.30
CA TRP A 105 4.42 -22.33 4.35
C TRP A 105 5.06 -22.12 2.98
N GLU A 106 4.39 -22.56 1.91
CA GLU A 106 4.85 -22.38 0.53
C GLU A 106 4.99 -20.90 0.14
N ALA A 107 4.00 -20.07 0.51
CA ALA A 107 4.06 -18.63 0.25
C ALA A 107 5.20 -17.94 1.01
N PHE A 108 5.65 -18.51 2.12
CA PHE A 108 6.76 -18.00 2.93
C PHE A 108 8.13 -18.53 2.47
N SER A 109 8.24 -19.82 2.17
CA SER A 109 9.52 -20.49 1.90
C SER A 109 9.99 -20.32 0.45
N ASN A 110 9.08 -20.24 -0.52
CA ASN A 110 9.43 -20.19 -1.93
C ASN A 110 9.77 -18.77 -2.39
N LEU A 111 11.06 -18.47 -2.40
CA LEU A 111 11.63 -17.17 -2.76
C LEU A 111 11.50 -16.82 -4.26
N SER A 112 11.05 -17.75 -5.11
CA SER A 112 10.81 -17.50 -6.53
C SER A 112 9.59 -16.59 -6.74
N TYR A 113 8.66 -16.56 -5.76
CA TYR A 113 7.46 -15.74 -5.85
C TYR A 113 7.68 -14.32 -5.34
N TYR A 114 7.15 -13.35 -6.08
CA TYR A 114 6.89 -12.03 -5.51
C TYR A 114 5.78 -12.11 -4.47
N THR A 115 6.09 -11.61 -3.27
CA THR A 115 5.07 -11.38 -2.23
C THR A 115 4.09 -10.30 -2.67
N ARG A 116 2.86 -10.37 -2.16
CA ARG A 116 1.81 -9.38 -2.43
C ARG A 116 1.38 -8.70 -1.14
N ALA A 117 1.23 -7.38 -1.21
CA ALA A 117 0.72 -6.58 -0.09
C ALA A 117 -0.77 -6.80 0.19
N LEU A 118 -1.53 -7.29 -0.80
CA LEU A 118 -2.93 -7.68 -0.70
C LEU A 118 -3.13 -9.02 -1.40
N PRO A 119 -4.07 -9.87 -0.92
CA PRO A 119 -4.35 -11.15 -1.56
C PRO A 119 -4.92 -10.94 -2.99
N PRO A 120 -4.71 -11.89 -3.92
CA PRO A 120 -5.39 -11.89 -5.21
C PRO A 120 -6.91 -11.89 -5.03
N VAL A 121 -7.61 -11.37 -6.04
CA VAL A 121 -9.06 -11.57 -6.15
C VAL A 121 -9.30 -13.08 -6.37
N PRO A 122 -10.20 -13.71 -5.59
CA PRO A 122 -10.53 -15.13 -5.78
C PRO A 122 -11.06 -15.43 -7.20
N ASP A 123 -10.70 -16.59 -7.73
CA ASP A 123 -11.06 -17.00 -9.11
C ASP A 123 -12.57 -17.24 -9.29
N ASP A 124 -13.29 -17.54 -8.20
CA ASP A 124 -14.73 -17.78 -8.16
C ASP A 124 -15.58 -16.50 -8.08
N CYS A 125 -14.94 -15.32 -8.09
CA CYS A 125 -15.66 -14.05 -8.00
C CYS A 125 -16.40 -13.70 -9.31
N PRO A 126 -17.58 -13.05 -9.22
CA PRO A 126 -18.43 -12.76 -10.38
C PRO A 126 -17.87 -11.68 -11.32
N THR A 127 -16.93 -10.85 -10.83
CA THR A 127 -16.28 -9.80 -11.62
C THR A 127 -14.77 -9.81 -11.38
N PRO A 128 -13.96 -9.26 -12.30
CA PRO A 128 -12.49 -9.21 -12.16
C PRO A 128 -11.99 -8.44 -10.93
N MET A 129 -12.83 -7.59 -10.33
CA MET A 129 -12.52 -6.79 -9.14
C MET A 129 -13.35 -7.26 -7.92
N GLY A 130 -13.78 -8.52 -7.91
CA GLY A 130 -14.61 -9.08 -6.85
C GLY A 130 -16.09 -9.05 -7.22
N VAL A 131 -16.87 -8.12 -6.66
CA VAL A 131 -18.34 -8.02 -6.89
C VAL A 131 -18.79 -6.76 -7.62
N LYS A 132 -17.89 -5.78 -7.80
CA LYS A 132 -18.24 -4.47 -8.38
C LYS A 132 -17.64 -4.33 -9.78
N GLY A 133 -18.38 -3.64 -10.65
CA GLY A 133 -17.95 -3.31 -12.00
C GLY A 133 -18.60 -4.21 -13.05
N ARG A 134 -18.08 -4.13 -14.27
CA ARG A 134 -18.53 -4.96 -15.40
C ARG A 134 -17.84 -6.32 -15.35
N LYS A 135 -18.42 -7.31 -16.04
CA LYS A 135 -17.86 -8.67 -16.16
C LYS A 135 -16.48 -8.69 -16.81
N GLU A 136 -16.23 -7.75 -17.73
CA GLU A 136 -14.95 -7.59 -18.39
C GLU A 136 -14.36 -6.21 -18.06
N LEU A 137 -13.05 -6.19 -17.87
CA LEU A 137 -12.28 -4.95 -17.74
C LEU A 137 -12.24 -4.23 -19.10
N PRO A 138 -12.08 -2.89 -19.11
CA PRO A 138 -11.87 -2.17 -20.35
C PRO A 138 -10.63 -2.68 -21.09
N ASP A 139 -10.68 -2.65 -22.43
CA ASP A 139 -9.53 -3.04 -23.26
C ASP A 139 -8.29 -2.23 -22.86
N SER A 140 -7.23 -2.96 -22.50
CA SER A 140 -5.97 -2.36 -22.02
C SER A 140 -5.35 -1.44 -23.09
N LYS A 141 -5.51 -1.78 -24.37
CA LYS A 141 -5.03 -0.96 -25.49
C LYS A 141 -5.79 0.35 -25.61
N GLU A 142 -7.10 0.32 -25.39
CA GLU A 142 -7.94 1.52 -25.39
C GLU A 142 -7.60 2.45 -24.22
N VAL A 143 -7.41 1.90 -23.01
CA VAL A 143 -6.99 2.67 -21.83
C VAL A 143 -5.66 3.37 -22.09
N VAL A 144 -4.65 2.64 -22.58
CA VAL A 144 -3.34 3.21 -22.90
C VAL A 144 -3.48 4.35 -23.92
N LYS A 145 -4.22 4.12 -25.01
CA LYS A 145 -4.41 5.12 -26.05
C LYS A 145 -5.13 6.39 -25.58
N LYS A 146 -6.14 6.24 -24.72
CA LYS A 146 -6.98 7.36 -24.28
C LYS A 146 -6.32 8.21 -23.20
N VAL A 147 -5.65 7.59 -22.22
CA VAL A 147 -5.22 8.32 -21.01
C VAL A 147 -3.71 8.26 -20.71
N LEU A 148 -2.94 7.35 -21.31
CA LEU A 148 -1.51 7.17 -20.98
C LEU A 148 -0.55 7.62 -22.09
N LEU A 149 -0.97 7.54 -23.36
CA LEU A 149 -0.12 7.96 -24.48
C LEU A 149 0.20 9.46 -24.40
N ARG A 150 1.49 9.75 -24.31
CA ARG A 150 2.03 11.11 -24.30
C ARG A 150 1.78 11.78 -25.65
N ARG A 151 1.03 12.89 -25.65
CA ARG A 151 0.83 13.73 -26.84
C ARG A 151 1.88 14.84 -26.97
N LYS A 152 2.16 15.50 -25.85
CA LYS A 152 3.20 16.51 -25.71
C LYS A 152 4.10 16.12 -24.55
N PHE A 153 5.39 16.42 -24.66
CA PHE A 153 6.31 16.24 -23.55
C PHE A 153 5.90 17.13 -22.37
N ILE A 154 5.72 16.52 -21.20
CA ILE A 154 5.46 17.20 -19.94
C ILE A 154 6.74 17.04 -19.11
N PRO A 155 7.57 18.08 -18.98
CA PRO A 155 8.75 18.03 -18.13
C PRO A 155 8.34 17.89 -16.67
N ASP A 156 9.18 17.24 -15.87
CA ASP A 156 8.97 17.15 -14.44
C ASP A 156 9.18 18.53 -13.77
N PRO A 157 8.19 19.08 -13.04
CA PRO A 157 8.32 20.36 -12.36
C PRO A 157 9.40 20.36 -11.25
N GLN A 158 9.83 19.19 -10.76
CA GLN A 158 10.91 19.10 -9.77
C GLN A 158 12.31 19.17 -10.39
N GLY A 159 12.42 19.21 -11.72
CA GLY A 159 13.69 19.33 -12.44
C GLY A 159 14.48 18.02 -12.52
N THR A 160 13.81 16.87 -12.43
CA THR A 160 14.46 15.55 -12.57
C THR A 160 15.11 15.40 -13.95
N ASN A 161 16.36 14.93 -13.97
CA ASN A 161 17.15 14.75 -15.19
C ASN A 161 17.28 13.26 -15.60
N LEU A 162 17.92 13.01 -16.75
CA LEU A 162 18.12 11.66 -17.26
C LEU A 162 19.06 10.80 -16.39
N MET A 163 20.01 11.43 -15.69
CA MET A 163 20.89 10.71 -14.76
C MET A 163 20.06 10.03 -13.66
N PHE A 164 19.07 10.73 -13.11
CA PHE A 164 18.14 10.16 -12.13
C PHE A 164 17.31 9.02 -12.74
N ALA A 165 16.80 9.19 -13.97
CA ALA A 165 16.01 8.16 -14.64
C ALA A 165 16.82 6.87 -14.88
N PHE A 166 18.05 6.98 -15.37
CA PHE A 166 18.93 5.82 -15.57
C PHE A 166 19.38 5.19 -14.26
N PHE A 167 19.64 6.00 -13.23
CA PHE A 167 19.91 5.47 -11.91
C PHE A 167 18.74 4.64 -11.39
N ALA A 168 17.50 5.13 -11.51
CA ALA A 168 16.31 4.40 -11.10
C ALA A 168 16.15 3.09 -11.88
N GLN A 169 16.35 3.10 -13.20
CA GLN A 169 16.30 1.90 -14.03
C GLN A 169 17.36 0.88 -13.61
N HIS A 170 18.63 1.31 -13.50
CA HIS A 170 19.74 0.45 -13.10
C HIS A 170 19.53 -0.14 -11.71
N PHE A 171 19.18 0.70 -10.73
CA PHE A 171 18.97 0.28 -9.35
C PHE A 171 17.81 -0.69 -9.22
N THR A 172 16.65 -0.43 -9.84
CA THR A 172 15.46 -1.28 -9.66
C THR A 172 15.57 -2.65 -10.35
N HIS A 173 16.31 -2.73 -11.46
CA HIS A 173 16.55 -3.99 -12.20
C HIS A 173 17.42 -4.99 -11.44
N GLN A 174 18.01 -4.63 -10.29
CA GLN A 174 18.68 -5.60 -9.44
C GLN A 174 17.69 -6.57 -8.77
N PHE A 175 16.45 -6.13 -8.49
CA PHE A 175 15.42 -6.91 -7.77
C PHE A 175 14.09 -7.09 -8.52
N PHE A 176 13.82 -6.32 -9.59
CA PHE A 176 12.71 -6.60 -10.51
C PHE A 176 13.21 -7.39 -11.73
N LYS A 177 13.06 -8.71 -11.67
CA LYS A 177 13.48 -9.70 -12.68
C LYS A 177 12.37 -10.75 -12.79
N THR A 178 11.26 -10.34 -13.41
CA THR A 178 10.06 -11.18 -13.60
C THR A 178 10.33 -12.29 -14.61
#